data_AF-A0A366MHW8-F1
#
_entry.id   AF-A0A366MHW8-F1
#
_cell.length_a   1.000
_cell.length_b   1.000
_cell.length_c   1.000
_cell.angle_alpha   90.00
_cell.angle_beta   90.00
_cell.angle_gamma   90.00
#
_symmetry.space_group_name_H-M   'P 1'
#
loop_
_entity.id
_entity.type
_entity.pdbx_description
1 polymer ?
#
loop_
_entity_poly.entity_id
_entity_poly.type
_entity_poly.pdbx_seq_one_letter_code
_entity_poly.pdbx_strand_id
1 'polypeptide(L)'
;MKIPRILLFSLVILLILAAGIGLAVDQNRYPEIPVNLSDTSTTVVHIEFPFMNDTVRAEITLNLAPYYGAKTEGVKVTPLIGCLPERYYSAIAYDPAQNQMYAELFRVFDAYAEEHNLTSDEYVELLSTYVQSIPYKTSETEIKFPIETVIENWGDCDDKSILLSGLLAKKNYDAGVFVFEKDHHMAAGVKVGYQTEYENSGYSIIETTRYAYVGEVPELLHTDTDHSDYRFYRIGEGKGIYTTSWQVSTILTVRDAAYAALEVLYQHLNSLGATIATEKAMFETPEYASNATLRDEYDLHLDEYDQGIEAGNQIRATLHMINTEPYNRESVYQTIQSLK
;
A
#
# COMPACT_ATOMS: atom_id res chain seq x y z
N MET A 1 19.17 -67.67 -28.28
CA MET A 1 18.92 -66.55 -29.20
C MET A 1 19.56 -65.29 -28.63
N LYS A 2 20.60 -64.76 -29.27
CA LYS A 2 21.25 -63.52 -28.84
C LYS A 2 20.45 -62.35 -29.41
N ILE A 3 19.75 -61.61 -28.54
CA ILE A 3 19.08 -60.38 -28.96
C ILE A 3 20.16 -59.42 -29.48
N PRO A 4 20.05 -58.87 -30.70
CA PRO A 4 21.05 -57.97 -31.25
C PRO A 4 21.21 -56.76 -30.33
N ARG A 5 22.45 -56.44 -29.93
CA ARG A 5 22.76 -55.28 -29.06
C ARG A 5 22.19 -53.96 -29.57
N ILE A 6 21.94 -53.85 -30.87
CA ILE A 6 21.33 -52.69 -31.54
C ILE A 6 19.85 -52.54 -31.15
N LEU A 7 19.07 -53.62 -31.10
CA LEU A 7 17.66 -53.59 -30.71
C LEU A 7 17.46 -53.21 -29.24
N LEU A 8 18.39 -53.59 -28.35
CA LEU A 8 18.35 -53.21 -26.94
C LEU A 8 18.66 -51.72 -26.74
N PHE A 9 19.59 -51.17 -27.53
CA PHE A 9 19.94 -49.74 -27.49
C PHE A 9 18.80 -48.86 -28.02
N SER A 10 18.13 -49.29 -29.09
CA SER A 10 16.96 -48.59 -29.64
C SER A 10 15.78 -48.57 -28.65
N LEU A 11 15.54 -49.66 -27.93
CA LEU A 11 14.48 -49.75 -26.92
C LEU A 11 14.75 -48.84 -25.71
N VAL A 12 16.02 -48.75 -25.27
CA VAL A 12 16.42 -47.86 -24.16
C VAL A 12 16.32 -46.39 -24.57
N ILE A 13 16.70 -46.03 -25.79
CA ILE A 13 16.52 -44.66 -26.31
C ILE A 13 15.03 -44.31 -26.44
N LEU A 14 14.19 -45.25 -26.88
CA LEU A 14 12.73 -45.04 -26.95
C LEU A 14 12.09 -44.90 -25.57
N LEU A 15 12.57 -45.64 -24.56
CA LEU A 15 12.14 -45.52 -23.17
C LEU A 15 12.62 -44.22 -22.52
N ILE A 16 13.82 -43.73 -22.84
CA ILE A 16 14.32 -42.43 -22.38
C ILE A 16 13.57 -41.28 -23.06
N LEU A 17 13.24 -41.41 -24.34
CA LEU A 17 12.36 -40.45 -25.04
C LEU A 17 10.94 -40.49 -24.50
N ALA A 18 10.37 -41.66 -24.21
CA ALA A 18 9.04 -41.79 -23.60
C ALA A 18 9.00 -41.29 -22.14
N ALA A 19 10.07 -41.50 -21.36
CA ALA A 19 10.23 -40.94 -20.02
C ALA A 19 10.47 -39.42 -20.04
N GLY A 20 11.19 -38.93 -21.05
CA GLY A 20 11.40 -37.49 -21.27
C GLY A 20 10.13 -36.77 -21.73
N ILE A 21 9.27 -37.44 -22.50
CA ILE A 21 7.95 -36.91 -22.88
C ILE A 21 6.99 -36.96 -21.67
N GLY A 22 7.10 -37.95 -20.78
CA GLY A 22 6.31 -38.01 -19.54
C GLY A 22 6.69 -36.97 -18.47
N LEU A 23 7.93 -36.48 -18.49
CA LEU A 23 8.40 -35.39 -17.62
C LEU A 23 8.16 -33.98 -18.20
N ALA A 24 7.72 -33.89 -19.46
CA ALA A 24 7.43 -32.62 -20.13
C ALA A 24 5.95 -32.18 -20.01
N VAL A 25 5.12 -32.95 -19.31
CA VAL A 25 3.67 -32.68 -19.16
C VAL A 25 3.38 -32.27 -17.72
N ASP A 26 3.83 -31.08 -17.30
CA ASP A 26 3.07 -30.15 -16.42
C ASP A 26 3.81 -28.83 -16.05
N GLN A 27 4.89 -28.46 -16.74
CA GLN A 27 5.73 -27.34 -16.27
C GLN A 27 5.22 -25.93 -16.62
N ASN A 28 3.94 -25.79 -17.00
CA ASN A 28 3.37 -24.54 -17.51
C ASN A 28 2.02 -24.14 -16.87
N ARG A 29 1.68 -24.72 -15.71
CA ARG A 29 0.46 -24.37 -14.98
C ARG A 29 0.65 -23.12 -14.13
N TYR A 30 -0.15 -22.10 -14.43
CA TYR A 30 -0.29 -20.95 -13.54
C TYR A 30 -1.06 -21.35 -12.27
N PRO A 31 -0.94 -20.57 -11.18
CA PRO A 31 -1.74 -20.79 -9.99
C PRO A 31 -3.24 -20.90 -10.31
N GLU A 32 -3.90 -21.91 -9.76
CA GLU A 32 -5.34 -22.16 -9.92
C GLU A 32 -5.88 -22.82 -8.66
N ILE A 33 -7.05 -22.38 -8.19
CA ILE A 33 -7.68 -22.90 -6.97
C ILE A 33 -8.48 -24.16 -7.29
N PRO A 34 -8.09 -25.36 -6.82
CA PRO A 34 -8.92 -26.55 -6.94
C PRO A 34 -10.11 -26.46 -5.98
N VAL A 35 -11.34 -26.44 -6.50
CA VAL A 35 -12.55 -26.33 -5.66
C VAL A 35 -13.21 -27.69 -5.45
N ASN A 36 -13.36 -28.11 -4.20
CA ASN A 36 -14.21 -29.23 -3.85
C ASN A 36 -15.69 -28.79 -3.78
N LEU A 37 -16.43 -29.00 -4.86
CA LEU A 37 -17.85 -28.61 -4.97
C LEU A 37 -18.79 -29.32 -3.99
N SER A 38 -18.35 -30.40 -3.33
CA SER A 38 -19.15 -31.07 -2.29
C SER A 38 -19.06 -30.38 -0.92
N ASP A 39 -18.07 -29.50 -0.73
CA ASP A 39 -17.93 -28.73 0.49
C ASP A 39 -18.84 -27.49 0.44
N THR A 40 -19.84 -27.46 1.32
CA THR A 40 -20.80 -26.37 1.46
C THR A 40 -20.57 -25.56 2.73
N SER A 41 -19.43 -25.72 3.40
CA SER A 41 -19.10 -24.98 4.61
C SER A 41 -18.84 -23.50 4.31
N THR A 42 -19.17 -22.65 5.27
CA THR A 42 -19.09 -21.20 5.15
C THR A 42 -18.45 -20.58 6.38
N THR A 43 -17.89 -19.39 6.23
CA THR A 43 -17.43 -18.55 7.33
C THR A 43 -18.02 -17.14 7.21
N VAL A 44 -18.10 -16.44 8.35
CA VAL A 44 -18.44 -15.01 8.39
C VAL A 44 -17.15 -14.21 8.43
N VAL A 45 -17.04 -13.20 7.57
CA VAL A 45 -15.96 -12.21 7.59
C VAL A 45 -16.56 -10.89 8.04
N HIS A 46 -15.95 -10.30 9.08
CA HIS A 46 -16.31 -8.98 9.59
C HIS A 46 -15.46 -7.92 8.91
N ILE A 47 -16.10 -6.86 8.44
CA ILE A 47 -15.46 -5.71 7.80
C ILE A 47 -15.71 -4.51 8.69
N GLU A 48 -14.64 -3.90 9.20
CA GLU A 48 -14.70 -2.66 9.95
C GLU A 48 -13.45 -1.82 9.68
N PHE A 49 -13.62 -0.60 9.16
CA PHE A 49 -12.52 0.35 8.94
C PHE A 49 -13.03 1.79 8.83
N PRO A 50 -12.24 2.79 9.25
CA PRO A 50 -12.59 4.20 9.08
C PRO A 50 -12.53 4.58 7.60
N PHE A 51 -13.47 5.39 7.13
CA PHE A 51 -13.41 5.99 5.81
C PHE A 51 -14.15 7.33 5.81
N MET A 52 -13.51 8.37 5.27
CA MET A 52 -13.99 9.75 5.39
C MET A 52 -14.37 10.10 6.84
N ASN A 53 -15.60 10.55 7.06
CA ASN A 53 -16.14 10.96 8.37
C ASN A 53 -16.97 9.85 9.04
N ASP A 54 -16.85 8.60 8.58
CA ASP A 54 -17.64 7.47 9.06
C ASP A 54 -16.76 6.21 9.26
N THR A 55 -17.38 5.10 9.67
CA THR A 55 -16.76 3.78 9.72
C THR A 55 -17.62 2.81 8.93
N VAL A 56 -17.02 2.20 7.91
CA VAL A 56 -17.65 1.14 7.12
C VAL A 56 -17.78 -0.09 8.02
N ARG A 57 -18.99 -0.62 8.20
CA ARG A 57 -19.25 -1.85 8.97
C ARG A 57 -20.13 -2.82 8.21
N ALA A 58 -19.68 -4.05 8.06
CA ALA A 58 -20.46 -5.10 7.43
C ALA A 58 -20.04 -6.50 7.87
N GLU A 59 -20.93 -7.46 7.61
CA GLU A 59 -20.63 -8.88 7.67
C GLU A 59 -20.94 -9.50 6.30
N ILE A 60 -20.04 -10.34 5.82
CA ILE A 60 -20.24 -11.13 4.61
C ILE A 60 -20.03 -12.61 4.91
N THR A 61 -20.78 -13.46 4.23
CA THR A 61 -20.66 -14.92 4.36
C THR A 61 -19.95 -15.47 3.14
N LEU A 62 -18.83 -16.17 3.34
CA LEU A 62 -18.00 -16.73 2.28
C LEU A 62 -18.00 -18.25 2.31
N ASN A 63 -18.01 -18.88 1.13
CA ASN A 63 -17.81 -20.32 1.01
C ASN A 63 -16.34 -20.68 1.32
N LEU A 64 -16.12 -21.74 2.11
CA LEU A 64 -14.78 -22.19 2.47
C LEU A 64 -14.14 -23.13 1.43
N ALA A 65 -14.91 -23.67 0.48
CA ALA A 65 -14.36 -24.57 -0.54
C ALA A 65 -13.21 -23.95 -1.38
N PRO A 66 -13.31 -22.70 -1.88
CA PRO A 66 -12.18 -22.05 -2.55
C PRO A 66 -11.03 -21.73 -1.60
N TYR A 67 -11.31 -21.39 -0.34
CA TYR A 67 -10.29 -21.17 0.68
C TYR A 67 -9.46 -22.43 0.94
N TYR A 68 -10.10 -23.58 1.17
CA TYR A 68 -9.38 -24.85 1.33
C TYR A 68 -8.63 -25.25 0.05
N GLY A 69 -9.19 -24.96 -1.13
CA GLY A 69 -8.51 -25.10 -2.41
C GLY A 69 -7.21 -24.29 -2.47
N ALA A 70 -7.26 -23.02 -2.09
CA ALA A 70 -6.11 -22.10 -2.10
C ALA A 70 -4.98 -22.52 -1.13
N LYS A 71 -5.33 -23.28 -0.08
CA LYS A 71 -4.36 -23.86 0.87
C LYS A 71 -3.76 -25.19 0.42
N THR A 72 -4.15 -25.72 -0.74
CA THR A 72 -3.64 -27.01 -1.25
C THR A 72 -2.17 -26.87 -1.64
N GLU A 73 -1.33 -27.84 -1.26
CA GLU A 73 0.10 -27.81 -1.58
C GLU A 73 0.34 -27.78 -3.10
N GLY A 74 1.24 -26.90 -3.55
CA GLY A 74 1.65 -26.82 -4.95
C GLY A 74 0.75 -25.96 -5.86
N VAL A 75 -0.33 -25.37 -5.35
CA VAL A 75 -1.28 -24.58 -6.17
C VAL A 75 -0.82 -23.15 -6.46
N LYS A 76 0.26 -22.69 -5.81
CA LYS A 76 0.84 -21.35 -5.96
C LYS A 76 2.20 -21.37 -6.66
N VAL A 77 2.64 -22.53 -7.16
CA VAL A 77 3.98 -22.69 -7.71
C VAL A 77 4.18 -21.79 -8.94
N THR A 78 5.29 -21.06 -8.94
CA THR A 78 5.75 -20.31 -10.12
C THR A 78 6.25 -21.30 -11.18
N PRO A 79 5.73 -21.26 -12.42
CA PRO A 79 6.21 -22.15 -13.48
C PRO A 79 7.71 -21.95 -13.76
N LEU A 80 8.50 -23.02 -13.75
CA LEU A 80 9.95 -22.99 -13.96
C LEU A 80 10.38 -22.54 -15.37
N ILE A 81 9.53 -22.69 -16.38
CA ILE A 81 9.85 -22.38 -17.79
C ILE A 81 8.65 -21.64 -18.41
N GLY A 82 8.88 -20.48 -19.05
CA GLY A 82 7.85 -19.79 -19.83
C GLY A 82 6.80 -18.99 -19.03
N CYS A 83 7.02 -18.77 -17.73
CA CYS A 83 6.19 -17.87 -16.93
C CYS A 83 6.42 -16.42 -17.37
N LEU A 84 5.33 -15.77 -17.81
CA LEU A 84 5.27 -14.31 -17.85
C LEU A 84 4.85 -13.88 -16.43
N PRO A 85 5.69 -13.17 -15.66
CA PRO A 85 5.33 -12.79 -14.29
C PRO A 85 4.01 -11.99 -14.22
N GLU A 86 3.65 -11.29 -15.30
CA GLU A 86 2.34 -10.63 -15.47
C GLU A 86 1.18 -11.62 -15.28
N ARG A 87 1.31 -12.82 -15.84
CA ARG A 87 0.28 -13.86 -15.78
C ARG A 87 0.24 -14.55 -14.43
N TYR A 88 1.35 -14.59 -13.69
CA TYR A 88 1.39 -15.19 -12.36
C TYR A 88 0.54 -14.41 -11.36
N TYR A 89 0.81 -13.11 -11.19
CA TYR A 89 0.01 -12.27 -10.29
C TYR A 89 -1.44 -12.15 -10.74
N SER A 90 -1.68 -12.09 -12.06
CA SER A 90 -3.03 -12.11 -12.61
C SER A 90 -3.76 -13.40 -12.23
N ALA A 91 -3.13 -14.58 -12.35
CA ALA A 91 -3.77 -15.84 -11.99
C ALA A 91 -4.18 -15.89 -10.50
N ILE A 92 -3.31 -15.39 -9.61
CA ILE A 92 -3.60 -15.30 -8.18
C ILE A 92 -4.73 -14.30 -7.90
N ALA A 93 -4.68 -13.10 -8.48
CA ALA A 93 -5.68 -12.07 -8.24
C ALA A 93 -7.07 -12.43 -8.82
N TYR A 94 -7.12 -13.09 -9.98
CA TYR A 94 -8.33 -13.25 -10.80
C TYR A 94 -8.92 -14.65 -10.86
N ASP A 95 -8.42 -15.60 -10.06
CA ASP A 95 -8.96 -16.96 -10.07
C ASP A 95 -10.50 -16.97 -9.94
N PRO A 96 -11.24 -17.61 -10.87
CA PRO A 96 -12.70 -17.61 -10.87
C PRO A 96 -13.35 -18.18 -9.60
N ALA A 97 -12.65 -19.04 -8.85
CA ALA A 97 -13.13 -19.60 -7.60
C ALA A 97 -13.34 -18.51 -6.51
N GLN A 98 -12.70 -17.35 -6.67
CA GLN A 98 -12.81 -16.21 -5.76
C GLN A 98 -13.95 -15.25 -6.11
N ASN A 99 -14.69 -15.47 -7.21
CA ASN A 99 -15.72 -14.54 -7.68
C ASN A 99 -16.82 -14.27 -6.64
N GLN A 100 -17.17 -15.25 -5.80
CA GLN A 100 -18.15 -15.05 -4.73
C GLN A 100 -17.64 -14.08 -3.65
N MET A 101 -16.37 -14.18 -3.26
CA MET A 101 -15.75 -13.23 -2.34
C MET A 101 -15.77 -11.81 -2.89
N TYR A 102 -15.35 -11.62 -4.15
CA TYR A 102 -15.39 -10.31 -4.79
C TYR A 102 -16.81 -9.74 -4.86
N ALA A 103 -17.81 -10.56 -5.21
CA ALA A 103 -19.19 -10.12 -5.28
C ALA A 103 -19.73 -9.66 -3.91
N GLU A 104 -19.42 -10.39 -2.83
CA GLU A 104 -19.83 -9.99 -1.48
C GLU A 104 -19.13 -8.73 -0.98
N LEU A 105 -17.83 -8.58 -1.25
CA LEU A 105 -17.10 -7.35 -0.94
C LEU A 105 -17.68 -6.15 -1.70
N PHE A 106 -17.90 -6.31 -2.99
CA PHE A 106 -18.50 -5.23 -3.81
C PHE A 106 -19.92 -4.90 -3.41
N ARG A 107 -20.72 -5.86 -2.94
CA ARG A 107 -22.04 -5.57 -2.38
C ARG A 107 -21.95 -4.57 -1.21
N VAL A 108 -20.93 -4.69 -0.36
CA VAL A 108 -20.69 -3.76 0.75
C VAL A 108 -20.20 -2.40 0.24
N PHE A 109 -19.16 -2.40 -0.60
CA PHE A 109 -18.51 -1.16 -1.04
C PHE A 109 -19.38 -0.35 -2.00
N ASP A 110 -20.16 -1.00 -2.87
CA ASP A 110 -21.09 -0.32 -3.77
C ASP A 110 -22.23 0.33 -3.00
N ALA A 111 -22.79 -0.36 -1.99
CA ALA A 111 -23.84 0.21 -1.15
C ALA A 111 -23.35 1.44 -0.39
N TYR A 112 -22.15 1.35 0.21
CA TYR A 112 -21.53 2.50 0.87
C TYR A 112 -21.25 3.64 -0.13
N ALA A 113 -20.74 3.32 -1.32
CA ALA A 113 -20.45 4.32 -2.33
C ALA A 113 -21.70 5.07 -2.83
N GLU A 114 -22.80 4.34 -3.03
CA GLU A 114 -24.10 4.92 -3.40
C GLU A 114 -24.69 5.79 -2.29
N GLU A 115 -24.65 5.32 -1.03
CA GLU A 115 -25.16 6.05 0.13
C GLU A 115 -24.43 7.39 0.33
N HIS A 116 -23.10 7.40 0.15
CA HIS A 116 -22.26 8.56 0.36
C HIS A 116 -21.98 9.37 -0.93
N ASN A 117 -22.56 8.98 -2.07
CA ASN A 117 -22.34 9.61 -3.38
C ASN A 117 -20.85 9.73 -3.76
N LEU A 118 -20.09 8.67 -3.53
CA LEU A 118 -18.66 8.66 -3.81
C LEU A 118 -18.38 8.85 -5.30
N THR A 119 -17.38 9.67 -5.59
CA THR A 119 -16.75 9.76 -6.90
C THR A 119 -15.96 8.48 -7.22
N SER A 120 -15.55 8.34 -8.49
CA SER A 120 -14.69 7.23 -8.92
C SER A 120 -13.37 7.20 -8.13
N ASP A 121 -12.79 8.37 -7.84
CA ASP A 121 -11.53 8.46 -7.10
C ASP A 121 -11.70 8.11 -5.62
N GLU A 122 -12.78 8.57 -5.00
CA GLU A 122 -13.11 8.18 -3.62
C GLU A 122 -13.42 6.69 -3.50
N TYR A 123 -13.94 6.06 -4.55
CA TYR A 123 -14.11 4.60 -4.58
C TYR A 123 -12.76 3.85 -4.61
N VAL A 124 -11.76 4.36 -5.33
CA VAL A 124 -10.38 3.83 -5.27
C VAL A 124 -9.82 3.96 -3.84
N GLU A 125 -10.05 5.11 -3.21
CA GLU A 125 -9.63 5.38 -1.82
C GLU A 125 -10.34 4.47 -0.82
N LEU A 126 -11.63 4.17 -1.01
CA LEU A 126 -12.42 3.25 -0.20
C LEU A 126 -11.84 1.83 -0.24
N LEU A 127 -11.59 1.31 -1.44
CA LEU A 127 -10.99 -0.02 -1.62
C LEU A 127 -9.58 -0.07 -1.04
N SER A 128 -8.79 1.00 -1.26
CA SER A 128 -7.44 1.11 -0.72
C SER A 128 -7.46 1.08 0.81
N THR A 129 -8.34 1.86 1.43
CA THR A 129 -8.46 1.95 2.89
C THR A 129 -8.92 0.62 3.50
N TYR A 130 -9.87 -0.09 2.87
CA TYR A 130 -10.24 -1.44 3.29
C TYR A 130 -9.04 -2.38 3.30
N VAL A 131 -8.24 -2.40 2.24
CA VAL A 131 -7.08 -3.28 2.19
C VAL A 131 -6.02 -2.85 3.19
N GLN A 132 -5.79 -1.54 3.36
CA GLN A 132 -4.86 -0.98 4.35
C GLN A 132 -5.27 -1.32 5.80
N SER A 133 -6.57 -1.46 6.09
CA SER A 133 -7.07 -1.81 7.41
C SER A 133 -6.83 -3.27 7.80
N ILE A 134 -6.60 -4.17 6.83
CA ILE A 134 -6.26 -5.57 7.09
C ILE A 134 -4.90 -5.61 7.82
N PRO A 135 -4.77 -6.27 8.98
CA PRO A 135 -3.52 -6.33 9.73
C PRO A 135 -2.31 -6.80 8.91
N TYR A 136 -1.23 -6.03 8.93
CA TYR A 136 0.05 -6.43 8.33
C TYR A 136 0.77 -7.46 9.21
N LYS A 137 1.11 -8.62 8.65
CA LYS A 137 1.96 -9.63 9.30
C LYS A 137 2.81 -10.32 8.23
N THR A 138 4.11 -10.42 8.48
CA THR A 138 5.04 -11.18 7.64
C THR A 138 4.93 -12.66 7.93
N SER A 139 4.97 -13.49 6.90
CA SER A 139 5.09 -14.93 7.04
C SER A 139 6.16 -15.47 6.09
N GLU A 140 6.83 -16.56 6.44
CA GLU A 140 7.76 -17.25 5.53
C GLU A 140 7.02 -18.13 4.50
N THR A 141 5.69 -17.99 4.38
CA THR A 141 4.87 -18.82 3.50
C THR A 141 4.73 -18.21 2.11
N GLU A 142 4.27 -19.01 1.16
CA GLU A 142 3.96 -18.56 -0.21
C GLU A 142 2.86 -17.48 -0.23
N ILE A 143 2.91 -16.62 -1.26
CA ILE A 143 1.87 -15.63 -1.59
C ILE A 143 0.47 -16.24 -1.44
N LYS A 144 -0.44 -15.51 -0.82
CA LYS A 144 -1.84 -15.88 -0.66
C LYS A 144 -2.66 -15.55 -1.90
N PHE A 145 -3.67 -16.38 -2.15
CA PHE A 145 -4.81 -15.93 -2.92
C PHE A 145 -5.61 -14.90 -2.11
N PRO A 146 -6.20 -13.88 -2.75
CA PRO A 146 -7.05 -12.87 -2.09
C PRO A 146 -8.08 -13.45 -1.09
N ILE A 147 -8.67 -14.61 -1.38
CA ILE A 147 -9.63 -15.25 -0.47
C ILE A 147 -9.02 -15.71 0.86
N GLU A 148 -7.75 -16.11 0.88
CA GLU A 148 -7.05 -16.40 2.13
C GLU A 148 -6.83 -15.11 2.92
N THR A 149 -6.36 -14.03 2.28
CA THR A 149 -6.14 -12.73 2.93
C THR A 149 -7.42 -12.17 3.56
N VAL A 150 -8.55 -12.29 2.87
CA VAL A 150 -9.87 -11.81 3.35
C VAL A 150 -10.39 -12.66 4.50
N ILE A 151 -10.30 -13.99 4.43
CA ILE A 151 -10.82 -14.88 5.49
C ILE A 151 -9.92 -14.89 6.72
N GLU A 152 -8.60 -14.93 6.54
CA GLU A 152 -7.64 -14.95 7.65
C GLU A 152 -7.50 -13.58 8.31
N ASN A 153 -7.90 -12.50 7.61
CA ASN A 153 -7.80 -11.11 8.07
C ASN A 153 -6.37 -10.72 8.47
N TRP A 154 -5.39 -11.10 7.64
CA TRP A 154 -4.02 -10.58 7.66
C TRP A 154 -3.29 -10.95 6.36
N GLY A 155 -2.27 -10.15 6.02
CA GLY A 155 -1.33 -10.43 4.93
C GLY A 155 -0.08 -9.55 5.05
N ASP A 156 0.94 -9.86 4.29
CA ASP A 156 2.11 -9.01 4.06
C ASP A 156 1.94 -8.15 2.79
N CYS A 157 3.04 -7.58 2.29
CA CYS A 157 3.02 -6.51 1.29
C CYS A 157 2.48 -6.99 -0.06
N ASP A 158 2.83 -8.20 -0.47
CA ASP A 158 2.38 -8.88 -1.67
C ASP A 158 0.94 -9.37 -1.57
N ASP A 159 0.59 -10.08 -0.51
CA ASP A 159 -0.80 -10.54 -0.25
C ASP A 159 -1.82 -9.39 -0.40
N LYS A 160 -1.53 -8.27 0.28
CA LYS A 160 -2.41 -7.11 0.34
C LYS A 160 -2.40 -6.34 -0.98
N SER A 161 -1.25 -6.19 -1.63
CA SER A 161 -1.15 -5.50 -2.93
C SER A 161 -1.87 -6.25 -4.06
N ILE A 162 -1.81 -7.59 -4.05
CA ILE A 162 -2.52 -8.44 -5.02
C ILE A 162 -4.03 -8.37 -4.80
N LEU A 163 -4.51 -8.42 -3.55
CA LEU A 163 -5.92 -8.23 -3.21
C LEU A 163 -6.44 -6.87 -3.72
N LEU A 164 -5.73 -5.77 -3.41
CA LEU A 164 -6.15 -4.43 -3.85
C LEU A 164 -6.19 -4.31 -5.37
N SER A 165 -5.15 -4.80 -6.06
CA SER A 165 -5.07 -4.77 -7.52
C SER A 165 -6.22 -5.56 -8.16
N GLY A 166 -6.57 -6.72 -7.59
CA GLY A 166 -7.71 -7.52 -8.01
C GLY A 166 -9.06 -6.81 -7.83
N LEU A 167 -9.27 -6.15 -6.68
CA LEU A 167 -10.46 -5.34 -6.40
C LEU A 167 -10.61 -4.20 -7.40
N LEU A 168 -9.56 -3.40 -7.59
CA LEU A 168 -9.53 -2.25 -8.49
C LEU A 168 -9.80 -2.68 -9.94
N ALA A 169 -9.09 -3.70 -10.42
CA ALA A 169 -9.22 -4.13 -11.80
C ALA A 169 -10.61 -4.74 -12.10
N LYS A 170 -11.22 -5.46 -11.14
CA LYS A 170 -12.61 -5.95 -11.29
C LYS A 170 -13.64 -4.82 -11.26
N LYS A 171 -13.29 -3.67 -10.66
CA LYS A 171 -14.05 -2.42 -10.72
C LYS A 171 -13.62 -1.51 -11.88
N ASN A 172 -13.00 -2.12 -12.89
CA ASN A 172 -12.65 -1.51 -14.17
C ASN A 172 -11.58 -0.40 -14.06
N TYR A 173 -10.82 -0.30 -12.96
CA TYR A 173 -9.64 0.56 -12.90
C TYR A 173 -8.44 -0.14 -13.57
N ASP A 174 -7.61 0.62 -14.27
CA ASP A 174 -6.35 0.10 -14.78
C ASP A 174 -5.34 0.03 -13.61
N ALA A 175 -5.11 -1.19 -13.12
CA ALA A 175 -4.39 -1.43 -11.88
C ALA A 175 -3.39 -2.58 -12.02
N GLY A 176 -2.47 -2.68 -11.08
CA GLY A 176 -1.47 -3.73 -11.05
C GLY A 176 -0.60 -3.67 -9.81
N VAL A 177 0.46 -4.47 -9.79
CA VAL A 177 1.41 -4.50 -8.67
C VAL A 177 2.77 -3.98 -9.10
N PHE A 178 3.39 -3.17 -8.25
CA PHE A 178 4.80 -2.83 -8.30
C PHE A 178 5.59 -3.83 -7.46
N VAL A 179 6.64 -4.39 -8.03
CA VAL A 179 7.57 -5.31 -7.36
C VAL A 179 8.94 -4.64 -7.25
N PHE A 180 9.39 -4.44 -6.02
CA PHE A 180 10.68 -3.86 -5.65
C PHE A 180 11.56 -4.98 -5.09
N GLU A 181 12.32 -5.66 -5.96
CA GLU A 181 13.07 -6.86 -5.56
C GLU A 181 14.18 -6.55 -4.55
N LYS A 182 14.87 -5.41 -4.71
CA LYS A 182 15.94 -4.99 -3.80
C LYS A 182 15.41 -4.70 -2.40
N ASP A 183 14.29 -3.99 -2.35
CA ASP A 183 13.65 -3.57 -1.10
C ASP A 183 12.84 -4.68 -0.43
N HIS A 184 12.69 -5.83 -1.09
CA HIS A 184 11.81 -6.92 -0.66
C HIS A 184 10.38 -6.42 -0.38
N HIS A 185 9.88 -5.55 -1.26
CA HIS A 185 8.59 -4.87 -1.10
C HIS A 185 7.70 -5.03 -2.33
N MET A 186 6.39 -5.04 -2.08
CA MET A 186 5.37 -4.97 -3.12
C MET A 186 4.34 -3.90 -2.73
N ALA A 187 3.93 -3.11 -3.72
CA ALA A 187 2.82 -2.17 -3.58
C ALA A 187 1.80 -2.39 -4.68
N ALA A 188 0.54 -2.00 -4.44
CA ALA A 188 -0.44 -1.91 -5.50
C ALA A 188 -0.19 -0.64 -6.33
N GLY A 189 -0.78 -0.56 -7.51
CA GLY A 189 -0.71 0.60 -8.38
C GLY A 189 -2.00 0.81 -9.14
N VAL A 190 -2.34 2.07 -9.37
CA VAL A 190 -3.50 2.49 -10.16
C VAL A 190 -3.05 3.52 -11.19
N LYS A 191 -3.60 3.41 -12.40
CA LYS A 191 -3.29 4.33 -13.50
C LYS A 191 -3.71 5.74 -13.10
N VAL A 192 -2.83 6.70 -13.33
CA VAL A 192 -3.11 8.11 -13.05
C VAL A 192 -2.98 8.96 -14.31
N GLY A 193 -3.48 10.19 -14.21
CA GLY A 193 -3.16 11.25 -15.15
C GLY A 193 -1.70 11.70 -15.07
N TYR A 194 -1.34 12.68 -15.90
CA TYR A 194 0.00 13.24 -15.94
C TYR A 194 0.40 13.88 -14.59
N GLN A 195 1.70 13.81 -14.24
CA GLN A 195 2.40 14.58 -13.17
C GLN A 195 2.45 14.00 -11.74
N THR A 196 1.81 12.86 -11.45
CA THR A 196 1.84 12.24 -10.10
C THR A 196 2.13 10.75 -10.13
N GLU A 197 2.57 10.25 -11.28
CA GLU A 197 3.00 8.88 -11.47
C GLU A 197 4.30 8.62 -10.71
N TYR A 198 4.44 7.39 -10.21
CA TYR A 198 5.70 6.94 -9.64
C TYR A 198 6.69 6.67 -10.77
N GLU A 199 7.84 7.37 -10.77
CA GLU A 199 8.98 7.11 -11.65
C GLU A 199 8.63 6.93 -13.13
N ASN A 200 7.78 7.82 -13.67
CA ASN A 200 7.29 7.80 -15.06
C ASN A 200 6.57 6.49 -15.49
N SER A 201 6.06 5.72 -14.54
CA SER A 201 5.40 4.44 -14.80
C SER A 201 4.04 4.57 -15.51
N GLY A 202 3.39 5.73 -15.41
CA GLY A 202 1.98 5.89 -15.74
C GLY A 202 1.01 5.54 -14.61
N TYR A 203 1.51 5.14 -13.43
CA TYR A 203 0.71 4.66 -12.30
C TYR A 203 1.19 5.32 -11.00
N SER A 204 0.27 5.55 -10.06
CA SER A 204 0.63 5.92 -8.69
C SER A 204 0.72 4.66 -7.83
N ILE A 205 1.70 4.64 -6.92
CA ILE A 205 1.82 3.61 -5.89
C ILE A 205 0.65 3.73 -4.91
N ILE A 206 0.14 2.59 -4.45
CA ILE A 206 -0.73 2.51 -3.29
C ILE A 206 -0.04 1.60 -2.27
N GLU A 207 0.48 2.20 -1.21
CA GLU A 207 1.01 1.48 -0.05
C GLU A 207 -0.15 0.79 0.68
N THR A 208 -0.01 -0.51 0.95
CA THR A 208 -1.07 -1.33 1.55
C THR A 208 -0.79 -1.77 2.99
N THR A 209 0.45 -1.65 3.46
CA THR A 209 0.93 -2.12 4.78
C THR A 209 0.60 -1.18 5.94
N ARG A 210 0.15 0.04 5.62
CA ARG A 210 -0.38 1.03 6.57
C ARG A 210 -1.41 1.91 5.88
N TYR A 211 -2.15 2.68 6.65
CA TYR A 211 -2.92 3.80 6.10
C TYR A 211 -1.98 4.81 5.42
N ALA A 212 -2.26 5.10 4.15
CA ALA A 212 -1.44 5.95 3.29
C ALA A 212 -2.30 6.53 2.15
N TYR A 213 -1.95 7.72 1.66
CA TYR A 213 -2.64 8.27 0.48
C TYR A 213 -2.28 7.49 -0.79
N VAL A 214 -3.19 7.49 -1.78
CA VAL A 214 -2.88 7.03 -3.13
C VAL A 214 -1.80 7.93 -3.75
N GLY A 215 -0.62 7.38 -4.03
CA GLY A 215 0.56 8.10 -4.51
C GLY A 215 1.57 8.45 -3.41
N GLU A 216 1.30 8.11 -2.15
CA GLU A 216 2.29 8.26 -1.07
C GLU A 216 3.36 7.17 -1.16
N VAL A 217 4.59 7.56 -1.48
CA VAL A 217 5.73 6.64 -1.56
C VAL A 217 6.19 6.23 -0.15
N PRO A 218 6.30 4.93 0.15
CA PRO A 218 6.77 4.40 1.44
C PRO A 218 8.22 4.79 1.75
N GLU A 219 8.54 5.13 3.01
CA GLU A 219 9.88 5.58 3.45
C GLU A 219 11.01 4.63 3.03
N LEU A 220 10.78 3.33 3.07
CA LEU A 220 11.74 2.31 2.66
C LEU A 220 12.17 2.43 1.18
N LEU A 221 11.33 3.02 0.33
CA LEU A 221 11.66 3.28 -1.08
C LEU A 221 12.35 4.64 -1.29
N HIS A 222 12.49 5.49 -0.26
CA HIS A 222 13.18 6.79 -0.38
C HIS A 222 14.69 6.68 -0.19
N THR A 223 15.21 5.53 0.26
CA THR A 223 16.60 5.42 0.76
C THR A 223 17.65 5.01 -0.26
N ASP A 224 17.29 4.70 -1.52
CA ASP A 224 18.25 4.31 -2.55
C ASP A 224 18.17 5.20 -3.80
N THR A 225 19.32 5.44 -4.43
CA THR A 225 19.45 6.21 -5.69
C THR A 225 18.85 5.52 -6.91
N ASP A 226 18.07 4.46 -6.73
CA ASP A 226 17.55 3.58 -7.78
C ASP A 226 16.04 3.35 -7.65
N HIS A 227 15.28 4.42 -7.38
CA HIS A 227 13.80 4.41 -7.36
C HIS A 227 13.18 3.78 -8.62
N SER A 228 13.92 3.72 -9.72
CA SER A 228 13.57 3.12 -11.01
C SER A 228 13.70 1.59 -11.11
N ASP A 229 14.31 0.90 -10.15
CA ASP A 229 14.46 -0.56 -10.19
C ASP A 229 13.21 -1.27 -9.66
N TYR A 230 12.12 -1.14 -10.42
CA TYR A 230 10.87 -1.83 -10.16
C TYR A 230 10.39 -2.57 -11.41
N ARG A 231 9.51 -3.55 -11.19
CA ARG A 231 8.70 -4.15 -12.25
C ARG A 231 7.23 -3.91 -11.95
N PHE A 232 6.50 -3.42 -12.96
CA PHE A 232 5.06 -3.23 -12.85
C PHE A 232 4.32 -4.31 -13.64
N TYR A 233 3.44 -5.04 -12.97
CA TYR A 233 2.63 -6.10 -13.57
C TYR A 233 1.16 -5.70 -13.51
N ARG A 234 0.60 -5.37 -14.67
CA ARG A 234 -0.82 -5.04 -14.81
C ARG A 234 -1.68 -6.25 -14.47
N ILE A 235 -2.78 -6.01 -13.78
CA ILE A 235 -3.78 -7.00 -13.39
C ILE A 235 -5.09 -6.70 -14.12
N GLY A 236 -5.62 -7.67 -14.85
CA GLY A 236 -6.86 -7.52 -15.62
C GLY A 236 -6.76 -6.54 -16.79
N GLU A 237 -7.92 -6.04 -17.24
CA GLU A 237 -8.04 -5.16 -18.43
C GLU A 237 -8.81 -3.87 -18.15
N GLY A 238 -8.90 -3.46 -16.88
CA GLY A 238 -9.57 -2.22 -16.48
C GLY A 238 -8.95 -0.98 -17.15
N LYS A 239 -9.74 0.08 -17.29
CA LYS A 239 -9.38 1.29 -18.05
C LYS A 239 -9.59 2.60 -17.29
N GLY A 240 -10.25 2.54 -16.14
CA GLY A 240 -10.46 3.66 -15.24
C GLY A 240 -9.14 4.16 -14.69
N ILE A 241 -9.09 5.44 -14.39
CA ILE A 241 -7.90 6.13 -13.89
C ILE A 241 -8.26 6.85 -12.60
N TYR A 242 -7.27 7.02 -11.74
CA TYR A 242 -7.35 7.87 -10.55
C TYR A 242 -6.94 9.30 -10.92
N THR A 243 -7.84 10.27 -10.74
CA THR A 243 -7.69 11.63 -11.30
C THR A 243 -7.35 12.73 -10.30
N THR A 244 -7.55 12.48 -9.00
CA THR A 244 -7.31 13.43 -7.91
C THR A 244 -5.92 13.34 -7.28
N SER A 245 -5.01 12.60 -7.89
CA SER A 245 -3.63 12.44 -7.42
C SER A 245 -2.87 13.76 -7.19
N TRP A 246 -3.22 14.82 -7.93
CA TRP A 246 -2.65 16.17 -7.73
C TRP A 246 -3.04 16.80 -6.38
N GLN A 247 -4.20 16.44 -5.82
CA GLN A 247 -4.59 16.84 -4.46
C GLN A 247 -3.69 16.15 -3.44
N VAL A 248 -3.40 14.85 -3.64
CA VAL A 248 -2.44 14.11 -2.80
C VAL A 248 -1.06 14.74 -2.89
N SER A 249 -0.57 15.02 -4.09
CA SER A 249 0.72 15.72 -4.27
C SER A 249 0.77 17.06 -3.52
N THR A 250 -0.34 17.82 -3.52
CA THR A 250 -0.45 19.05 -2.72
C THR A 250 -0.37 18.78 -1.22
N ILE A 251 -1.09 17.77 -0.73
CA ILE A 251 -1.06 17.37 0.69
C ILE A 251 0.37 16.99 1.11
N LEU A 252 1.03 16.13 0.35
CA LEU A 252 2.38 15.65 0.67
C LEU A 252 3.41 16.78 0.57
N THR A 253 3.30 17.68 -0.40
CA THR A 253 4.17 18.88 -0.48
C THR A 253 4.06 19.76 0.76
N VAL A 254 2.83 19.95 1.28
CA VAL A 254 2.60 20.70 2.51
C VAL A 254 3.15 19.97 3.73
N ARG A 255 3.01 18.64 3.77
CA ARG A 255 3.62 17.81 4.83
C ARG A 255 5.13 17.98 4.88
N ASP A 256 5.80 17.87 3.73
CA ASP A 256 7.25 17.94 3.65
C ASP A 256 7.75 19.35 4.00
N ALA A 257 7.05 20.39 3.54
CA ALA A 257 7.33 21.77 3.92
C ALA A 257 7.13 22.02 5.42
N ALA A 258 6.09 21.42 6.03
CA ALA A 258 5.82 21.52 7.46
C ALA A 258 6.90 20.83 8.30
N TYR A 259 7.39 19.66 7.88
CA TYR A 259 8.54 19.02 8.52
C TYR A 259 9.80 19.89 8.45
N ALA A 260 10.13 20.43 7.28
CA ALA A 260 11.27 21.33 7.10
C ALA A 260 11.14 22.61 7.95
N ALA A 261 9.94 23.20 8.02
CA ALA A 261 9.66 24.36 8.85
C ALA A 261 9.85 24.07 10.34
N LEU A 262 9.41 22.89 10.81
CA LEU A 262 9.58 22.47 12.20
C LEU A 262 11.07 22.28 12.56
N GLU A 263 11.88 21.75 11.65
CA GLU A 263 13.32 21.60 11.86
C GLU A 263 14.01 22.96 12.01
N VAL A 264 13.74 23.90 11.10
CA VAL A 264 14.29 25.26 11.16
C VAL A 264 13.85 25.98 12.44
N LEU A 265 12.56 25.87 12.79
CA LEU A 265 12.01 26.46 14.02
C LEU A 265 12.67 25.88 15.27
N TYR A 266 12.89 24.56 15.31
CA TYR A 266 13.57 23.91 16.43
C TYR A 266 15.01 24.41 16.60
N GLN A 267 15.76 24.57 15.50
CA GLN A 267 17.12 25.13 15.55
C GLN A 267 17.11 26.59 16.06
N HIS A 268 16.17 27.40 15.58
CA HIS A 268 16.01 28.78 16.02
C HIS A 268 15.67 28.88 17.51
N LEU A 269 14.66 28.13 17.98
CA LEU A 269 14.24 28.11 19.38
C LEU A 269 15.35 27.63 20.32
N ASN A 270 16.15 26.64 19.90
CA ASN A 270 17.31 26.20 20.70
C ASN A 270 18.36 27.31 20.84
N SER A 271 18.66 28.02 19.75
CA SER A 271 19.59 29.15 19.78
C SER A 271 19.06 30.26 20.67
N LEU A 272 17.78 30.63 20.50
CA LEU A 272 17.13 31.68 21.26
C LEU A 272 17.06 31.34 22.75
N GLY A 273 16.72 30.10 23.09
CA GLY A 273 16.72 29.60 24.47
C GLY A 273 18.10 29.68 25.14
N ALA A 274 19.19 29.45 24.40
CA ALA A 274 20.55 29.62 24.91
C ALA A 274 20.92 31.10 25.15
N THR A 275 20.46 32.00 24.28
CA THR A 275 20.60 33.45 24.45
C THR A 275 19.86 33.92 25.70
N ILE A 276 18.58 33.57 25.83
CA ILE A 276 17.73 33.89 26.99
C ILE A 276 18.37 33.39 28.29
N ALA A 277 18.90 32.16 28.31
CA ALA A 277 19.57 31.61 29.49
C ALA A 277 20.84 32.41 29.87
N THR A 278 21.60 32.87 28.87
CA THR A 278 22.80 33.69 29.06
C THR A 278 22.44 35.07 29.63
N GLU A 279 21.49 35.75 29.02
CA GLU A 279 20.98 37.06 29.46
C GLU A 279 20.44 36.98 30.89
N LYS A 280 19.68 35.92 31.20
CA LYS A 280 19.18 35.64 32.55
C LYS A 280 20.31 35.54 33.57
N ALA A 281 21.39 34.83 33.24
CA ALA A 281 22.56 34.71 34.11
C ALA A 281 23.31 36.04 34.28
N MET A 282 23.36 36.89 33.24
CA MET A 282 23.99 38.22 33.33
C MET A 282 23.29 39.10 34.37
N PHE A 283 21.96 39.05 34.48
CA PHE A 283 21.21 39.82 35.48
C PHE A 283 21.58 39.46 36.93
N GLU A 284 22.17 38.29 37.20
CA GLU A 284 22.63 37.90 38.54
C GLU A 284 23.93 38.62 38.95
N THR A 285 24.61 39.26 37.99
CA THR A 285 25.86 40.00 38.24
C THR A 285 25.58 41.49 38.51
N PRO A 286 26.27 42.13 39.47
CA PRO A 286 26.04 43.54 39.80
C PRO A 286 26.22 44.51 38.63
N GLU A 287 27.05 44.15 37.65
CA GLU A 287 27.34 44.97 36.46
C GLU A 287 26.11 45.12 35.55
N TYR A 288 25.31 44.06 35.40
CA TYR A 288 24.17 44.03 34.47
C TYR A 288 22.80 44.03 35.16
N ALA A 289 22.74 43.92 36.49
CA ALA A 289 21.50 43.85 37.27
C ALA A 289 20.51 45.02 37.08
N SER A 290 20.98 46.18 36.62
CA SER A 290 20.13 47.36 36.32
C SER A 290 20.25 47.84 34.88
N ASN A 291 20.75 47.00 33.97
CA ASN A 291 20.91 47.34 32.56
C ASN A 291 19.55 47.25 31.84
N ALA A 292 18.93 48.40 31.55
CA ALA A 292 17.62 48.48 30.91
C ALA A 292 17.63 47.95 29.47
N THR A 293 18.68 48.20 28.69
CA THR A 293 18.79 47.72 27.31
C THR A 293 18.81 46.20 27.25
N LEU A 294 19.63 45.56 28.10
CA LEU A 294 19.67 44.09 28.20
C LEU A 294 18.31 43.52 28.63
N ARG A 295 17.56 44.24 29.47
CA ARG A 295 16.23 43.82 29.90
C ARG A 295 15.23 43.86 28.74
N ASP A 296 15.24 44.92 27.95
CA ASP A 296 14.37 45.05 26.77
C ASP A 296 14.69 43.97 25.73
N GLU A 297 15.98 43.66 25.50
CA GLU A 297 16.41 42.57 24.60
C GLU A 297 15.95 41.19 25.11
N TYR A 298 16.12 40.91 26.41
CA TYR A 298 15.67 39.67 27.03
C TYR A 298 14.16 39.49 26.94
N ASP A 299 13.38 40.54 27.25
CA ASP A 299 11.92 40.49 27.20
C ASP A 299 11.43 40.32 25.74
N LEU A 300 12.13 40.89 24.75
CA LEU A 300 11.88 40.64 23.32
C LEU A 300 12.17 39.19 22.93
N HIS A 301 13.33 38.64 23.29
CA HIS A 301 13.69 37.26 22.98
C HIS A 301 12.71 36.25 23.62
N LEU A 302 12.20 36.53 24.83
CA LEU A 302 11.15 35.72 25.44
C LEU A 302 9.86 35.72 24.61
N ASP A 303 9.41 36.90 24.15
CA ASP A 303 8.21 37.01 23.31
C ASP A 303 8.40 36.27 21.97
N GLU A 304 9.56 36.43 21.32
CA GLU A 304 9.91 35.68 20.10
C GLU A 304 9.92 34.16 20.33
N TYR A 305 10.43 33.71 21.48
CA TYR A 305 10.43 32.30 21.85
C TYR A 305 9.00 31.77 22.02
N ASP A 306 8.15 32.48 22.75
CA ASP A 306 6.75 32.09 22.97
C ASP A 306 5.95 32.07 21.65
N GLN A 307 6.14 33.06 20.77
CA GLN A 307 5.56 33.06 19.43
C GLN A 307 6.03 31.86 18.61
N GLY A 308 7.32 31.51 18.69
CA GLY A 308 7.87 30.35 18.01
C GLY A 308 7.29 29.03 18.53
N ILE A 309 7.04 28.90 19.85
CA ILE A 309 6.34 27.74 20.40
C ILE A 309 4.93 27.60 19.83
N GLU A 310 4.18 28.70 19.75
CA GLU A 310 2.83 28.71 19.18
C GLU A 310 2.84 28.35 17.68
N ALA A 311 3.75 28.92 16.91
CA ALA A 311 3.94 28.53 15.50
C ALA A 311 4.25 27.03 15.35
N GLY A 312 5.08 26.48 16.25
CA GLY A 312 5.40 25.07 16.30
C GLY A 312 4.19 24.18 16.58
N ASN A 313 3.28 24.63 17.45
CA ASN A 313 2.03 23.92 17.74
C ASN A 313 1.11 23.88 16.51
N GLN A 314 1.00 24.98 15.77
CA GLN A 314 0.20 25.06 14.55
C GLN A 314 0.74 24.14 13.45
N ILE A 315 2.06 24.12 13.26
CA ILE A 315 2.72 23.22 12.31
C ILE A 315 2.45 21.75 12.69
N ARG A 316 2.58 21.39 13.97
CA ARG A 316 2.30 20.04 14.46
C ARG A 316 0.84 19.63 14.29
N ALA A 317 -0.10 20.56 14.46
CA ALA A 317 -1.52 20.29 14.21
C ALA A 317 -1.79 19.94 12.73
N THR A 318 -1.18 20.70 11.80
CA THR A 318 -1.24 20.39 10.37
C THR A 318 -0.63 19.02 10.05
N LEU A 319 0.54 18.72 10.59
CA LEU A 319 1.19 17.41 10.41
C LEU A 319 0.34 16.27 10.99
N HIS A 320 -0.28 16.47 12.15
CA HIS A 320 -1.15 15.48 12.76
C HIS A 320 -2.31 15.11 11.84
N MET A 321 -3.08 16.11 11.40
CA MET A 321 -4.19 15.92 10.44
C MET A 321 -3.74 15.17 9.19
N ILE A 322 -2.64 15.60 8.54
CA ILE A 322 -2.17 14.96 7.30
C ILE A 322 -1.79 13.50 7.54
N ASN A 323 -1.14 13.19 8.66
CA ASN A 323 -0.59 11.86 8.92
C ASN A 323 -1.60 10.87 9.50
N THR A 324 -2.68 11.34 10.13
CA THR A 324 -3.66 10.43 10.79
C THR A 324 -4.94 10.20 10.00
N GLU A 325 -5.19 10.96 8.94
CA GLU A 325 -6.44 10.90 8.17
C GLU A 325 -6.25 10.64 6.66
N PRO A 326 -5.35 9.74 6.22
CA PRO A 326 -5.18 9.48 4.78
C PRO A 326 -6.40 8.87 4.10
N TYR A 327 -7.33 8.30 4.89
CA TYR A 327 -8.64 7.81 4.45
C TYR A 327 -9.69 8.93 4.24
N ASN A 328 -9.31 10.20 4.43
CA ASN A 328 -10.18 11.38 4.28
C ASN A 328 -9.49 12.47 3.43
N ARG A 329 -8.92 12.07 2.30
CA ARG A 329 -8.13 12.95 1.41
C ARG A 329 -8.83 14.27 1.09
N GLU A 330 -10.12 14.26 0.77
CA GLU A 330 -10.84 15.49 0.41
C GLU A 330 -10.91 16.49 1.57
N SER A 331 -11.25 16.04 2.78
CA SER A 331 -11.30 16.91 3.96
C SER A 331 -9.92 17.51 4.28
N VAL A 332 -8.87 16.69 4.23
CA VAL A 332 -7.49 17.15 4.45
C VAL A 332 -7.10 18.17 3.39
N TYR A 333 -7.37 17.90 2.12
CA TYR A 333 -7.08 18.81 1.02
C TYR A 333 -7.82 20.17 1.17
N GLN A 334 -9.12 20.15 1.46
CA GLN A 334 -9.90 21.37 1.65
C GLN A 334 -9.42 22.19 2.85
N THR A 335 -9.03 21.51 3.94
CA THR A 335 -8.44 22.18 5.11
C THR A 335 -7.14 22.87 4.74
N ILE A 336 -6.25 22.21 4.00
CA ILE A 336 -5.02 22.82 3.48
C ILE A 336 -5.30 24.03 2.58
N GLN A 337 -6.32 23.97 1.71
CA GLN A 337 -6.68 25.11 0.86
C GLN A 337 -7.20 26.29 1.68
N SER A 338 -7.88 26.05 2.80
CA SER A 338 -8.39 27.10 3.68
C SER A 338 -7.31 27.81 4.50
N LEU A 339 -6.13 27.20 4.63
CA LEU A 339 -4.97 27.76 5.33
C LEU A 339 -4.12 28.71 4.47
N LYS A 340 -4.39 28.80 3.15
CA LYS A 340 -3.68 29.67 2.21
C LYS A 340 -4.31 31.05 2.09
#